data_AF-A0A2D6ZND6-F1
#
_entry.id   AF-A0A2D6ZND6-F1
#
_cell.length_a   1.000
_cell.length_b   1.000
_cell.length_c   1.000
_cell.angle_alpha   90.00
_cell.angle_beta   90.00
_cell.angle_gamma   90.00
#
_symmetry.space_group_name_H-M   'P 1'
#
loop_
_entity.id
_entity.type
_entity.pdbx_description
1 polymer ?
#
loop_
_entity_poly.entity_id
_entity_poly.type
_entity_poly.pdbx_seq_one_letter_code
_entity_poly.pdbx_strand_id
1 'polypeptide(L)'
;MIAFFQSSIFVNLAYIFASILFIFGLKMLSSPETAQRGNLVSASGMLIAILVTLAQNEIIAYEYLLIALIGGLLVGVLAASLVKMTSMPELVALFNGFGGIASLLVGVAEF
;
A
#
# COMPACT_ATOMS: atom_id res chain seq x y z
N MET A 1 17.04 -19.76 -5.89
CA MET A 1 16.92 -18.31 -5.61
C MET A 1 15.47 -17.90 -5.46
N ILE A 2 14.59 -18.17 -6.44
CA ILE A 2 13.16 -17.84 -6.37
C ILE A 2 12.45 -18.53 -5.19
N ALA A 3 12.76 -19.82 -4.94
CA ALA A 3 12.18 -20.57 -3.81
C ALA A 3 12.50 -19.97 -2.42
N PHE A 4 13.56 -19.18 -2.28
CA PHE A 4 13.87 -18.50 -1.02
C PHE A 4 12.86 -17.36 -0.74
N PHE A 5 12.56 -16.56 -1.76
CA PHE A 5 11.60 -15.45 -1.66
C PHE A 5 10.16 -15.89 -1.42
N GLN A 6 9.85 -17.15 -1.74
CA GLN A 6 8.53 -17.76 -1.52
C GLN A 6 8.44 -18.50 -0.17
N SER A 7 9.53 -18.59 0.59
CA SER A 7 9.51 -19.24 1.89
C SER A 7 8.67 -18.44 2.88
N SER A 8 7.75 -19.08 3.60
CA SER A 8 6.89 -18.43 4.58
C SER A 8 7.69 -17.67 5.64
N ILE A 9 8.89 -18.15 6.00
CA ILE A 9 9.77 -17.44 6.94
C ILE A 9 10.21 -16.08 6.37
N PHE A 10 10.56 -16.04 5.09
CA PHE A 10 11.03 -14.82 4.43
C PHE A 10 9.88 -13.83 4.26
N VAL A 11 8.72 -14.31 3.78
CA VAL A 11 7.51 -13.49 3.60
C VAL A 11 7.09 -12.87 4.93
N ASN A 12 6.98 -13.68 5.99
CA ASN A 12 6.58 -13.18 7.31
C ASN A 12 7.57 -12.17 7.89
N LEU A 13 8.89 -12.42 7.75
CA LEU A 13 9.90 -11.46 8.18
C LEU A 13 9.83 -10.15 7.40
N ALA A 14 9.56 -10.20 6.10
CA ALA A 14 9.40 -9.01 5.27
C ALA A 14 8.13 -8.22 5.65
N TYR A 15 7.02 -8.89 5.96
CA TYR A 15 5.81 -8.24 6.48
C TYR A 15 6.01 -7.62 7.87
N ILE A 16 6.75 -8.28 8.77
CA ILE A 16 7.15 -7.70 10.06
C ILE A 16 8.01 -6.46 9.82
N PHE A 17 8.98 -6.54 8.92
CA PHE A 17 9.85 -5.40 8.60
C PHE A 17 9.06 -4.22 8.00
N ALA A 18 8.15 -4.48 7.07
CA ALA A 18 7.24 -3.47 6.52
C ALA A 18 6.37 -2.83 7.62
N SER A 19 5.84 -3.64 8.54
CA SER A 19 5.05 -3.16 9.69
C SER A 19 5.87 -2.25 10.62
N ILE A 20 7.13 -2.60 10.88
CA ILE A 20 8.06 -1.75 11.64
C ILE A 20 8.25 -0.40 10.95
N LEU A 21 8.46 -0.39 9.63
CA LEU A 21 8.59 0.86 8.86
C LEU A 21 7.31 1.71 8.95
N PHE A 22 6.12 1.11 8.86
CA PHE A 22 4.87 1.85 9.07
C PHE A 22 4.78 2.48 10.46
N ILE A 23 5.13 1.73 11.52
CA ILE A 23 5.11 2.24 12.90
C ILE A 23 6.06 3.44 13.05
N PHE A 24 7.30 3.33 12.55
CA PHE A 24 8.26 4.43 12.60
C PHE A 24 7.83 5.62 11.74
N GLY A 25 7.33 5.37 10.53
CA GLY A 25 6.84 6.41 9.64
C GLY A 25 5.68 7.20 10.25
N LEU A 26 4.69 6.52 10.84
CA LEU A 26 3.58 7.14 11.57
C LEU A 26 4.07 7.96 12.77
N LYS A 27 5.04 7.44 13.55
CA LYS A 27 5.63 8.20 14.66
C LYS A 27 6.30 9.49 14.19
N MET A 28 6.98 9.46 13.04
CA MET A 28 7.64 10.62 12.46
C MET A 28 6.67 11.64 11.87
N LEU A 29 5.50 11.20 11.38
CA LEU A 29 4.43 12.09 10.90
C LEU A 29 3.84 12.98 12.01
N SER A 30 3.99 12.60 13.28
CA SER A 30 3.53 13.39 14.42
C SER A 30 4.37 14.64 14.71
N SER A 31 5.53 14.82 14.07
CA SER A 31 6.36 16.04 14.20
C SER A 31 6.59 16.68 12.82
N PRO A 32 6.36 18.00 12.66
CA PRO A 32 6.60 18.72 11.40
C PRO A 32 8.04 18.57 10.87
N GLU A 33 9.02 18.53 11.77
CA GLU A 33 10.45 18.42 11.43
C GLU A 33 10.78 17.10 10.72
N THR A 34 10.05 16.02 11.06
CA THR A 34 10.29 14.67 10.54
C THR A 34 9.21 14.19 9.58
N ALA A 35 8.12 14.95 9.37
CA ALA A 35 6.94 14.50 8.64
C ALA A 35 7.23 14.05 7.20
N GLN A 36 8.04 14.81 6.45
CA GLN A 36 8.40 14.44 5.07
C GLN A 36 9.14 13.10 5.00
N ARG A 37 10.09 12.88 5.93
CA ARG A 37 10.83 11.61 6.04
C ARG A 37 9.91 10.48 6.50
N GLY A 38 8.99 10.77 7.43
CA GLY A 38 7.99 9.81 7.88
C GLY A 38 7.14 9.26 6.74
N ASN A 39 6.69 10.15 5.84
CA ASN A 39 5.95 9.75 4.65
C ASN A 39 6.77 8.80 3.73
N LEU A 40 8.05 9.11 3.49
CA LEU A 40 8.93 8.25 2.68
C LEU A 40 9.20 6.89 3.33
N VAL A 41 9.35 6.85 4.66
CA VAL A 41 9.52 5.60 5.41
C VAL A 41 8.26 4.74 5.30
N SER A 42 7.08 5.31 5.49
CA SER A 42 5.80 4.59 5.30
C SER A 42 5.61 4.12 3.86
N ALA A 43 5.91 4.95 2.87
CA ALA A 43 5.83 4.57 1.46
C ALA A 43 6.79 3.41 1.11
N SER A 44 7.99 3.39 1.70
CA SER A 44 8.94 2.28 1.53
C SER A 44 8.40 0.98 2.15
N GLY A 45 7.76 1.05 3.32
CA GLY A 45 7.07 -0.09 3.94
C GLY A 45 5.96 -0.65 3.03
N MET A 46 5.13 0.22 2.46
CA MET A 46 4.10 -0.18 1.51
C MET A 46 4.68 -0.84 0.26
N LEU A 47 5.75 -0.29 -0.31
CA LEU A 47 6.41 -0.85 -1.49
C LEU A 47 6.95 -2.25 -1.23
N ILE A 48 7.60 -2.46 -0.07
CA ILE A 48 8.10 -3.78 0.33
C ILE A 48 6.96 -4.79 0.43
N ALA A 49 5.84 -4.42 1.08
CA ALA A 49 4.69 -5.30 1.20
C ALA A 49 4.16 -5.72 -0.18
N ILE A 50 3.96 -4.78 -1.10
CA ILE A 50 3.51 -5.06 -2.47
C ILE A 50 4.47 -6.02 -3.19
N LEU A 51 5.77 -5.74 -3.17
CA LEU A 51 6.76 -6.55 -3.90
C LEU A 51 6.84 -7.99 -3.35
N VAL A 52 6.75 -8.15 -2.03
CA VAL A 52 6.76 -9.48 -1.39
C VAL A 52 5.51 -10.27 -1.77
N THR A 53 4.33 -9.65 -1.71
CA THR A 53 3.07 -10.30 -2.11
C THR A 53 3.09 -10.69 -3.59
N LEU A 54 3.62 -9.84 -4.48
CA LEU A 54 3.78 -10.15 -5.90
C LEU A 54 4.76 -11.30 -6.15
N ALA A 55 5.81 -11.43 -5.33
CA ALA A 55 6.82 -12.48 -5.47
C ALA A 55 6.30 -13.88 -5.03
N GLN A 56 5.15 -13.95 -4.37
CA GLN A 56 4.64 -15.19 -3.78
C GLN A 56 4.09 -16.18 -4.83
N ASN A 57 3.81 -15.72 -6.06
CA ASN A 57 3.23 -16.52 -7.17
C ASN A 57 1.91 -17.22 -6.86
N GLU A 58 1.17 -16.74 -5.87
CA GLU A 58 -0.19 -17.21 -5.56
C GLU A 58 -1.25 -16.52 -6.45
N ILE A 59 -0.83 -15.61 -7.33
CA ILE A 59 -1.71 -14.81 -8.18
C ILE A 59 -2.09 -15.61 -9.43
N ILE A 60 -3.38 -15.94 -9.55
CA ILE A 60 -3.93 -16.75 -10.64
C ILE A 60 -3.93 -15.99 -11.97
N ALA A 61 -4.14 -14.66 -11.95
CA ALA A 61 -4.29 -13.86 -13.16
C ALA A 61 -3.57 -12.50 -13.05
N TYR A 62 -2.29 -12.49 -13.41
CA TYR A 62 -1.45 -11.29 -13.40
C TYR A 62 -1.96 -10.18 -14.33
N GLU A 63 -2.67 -10.52 -15.42
CA GLU A 63 -3.23 -9.55 -16.36
C GLU A 63 -4.26 -8.62 -15.67
N TYR A 64 -5.23 -9.20 -14.96
CA TYR A 64 -6.22 -8.41 -14.22
C TYR A 64 -5.59 -7.61 -13.09
N LEU A 65 -4.62 -8.19 -12.37
CA LEU A 65 -3.88 -7.47 -11.33
C LEU A 65 -3.15 -6.26 -11.91
N LEU A 66 -2.46 -6.44 -13.04
CA LEU A 66 -1.69 -5.36 -13.67
C LEU A 66 -2.61 -4.23 -14.13
N ILE A 67 -3.74 -4.56 -14.76
CA ILE A 67 -4.75 -3.57 -15.20
C ILE A 67 -5.30 -2.81 -13.99
N ALA A 68 -5.68 -3.52 -12.91
CA ALA A 68 -6.20 -2.91 -11.69
C ALA A 68 -5.16 -2.03 -11.00
N LEU A 69 -3.90 -2.49 -10.91
CA LEU A 69 -2.79 -1.76 -10.31
C LEU A 69 -2.50 -0.46 -11.07
N ILE A 70 -2.38 -0.53 -12.40
CA ILE A 70 -2.10 0.63 -13.25
C ILE A 70 -3.29 1.60 -13.21
N GLY A 71 -4.52 1.09 -13.32
CA GLY A 71 -5.74 1.90 -13.25
C GLY A 71 -5.86 2.64 -11.91
N GLY A 72 -5.68 1.91 -10.79
CA GLY A 72 -5.72 2.48 -9.45
C GLY A 72 -4.62 3.51 -9.20
N LEU A 73 -3.38 3.22 -9.65
CA LEU A 73 -2.25 4.14 -9.52
C LEU A 73 -2.47 5.41 -10.34
N LEU A 74 -2.92 5.29 -11.60
CA LEU A 74 -3.21 6.45 -12.45
C LEU A 74 -4.29 7.34 -11.82
N VAL A 75 -5.42 6.75 -11.42
CA VAL A 75 -6.52 7.50 -10.80
C VAL A 75 -6.06 8.14 -9.50
N GLY A 76 -5.35 7.40 -8.65
CA GLY A 76 -4.85 7.90 -7.37
C GLY A 76 -3.87 9.07 -7.52
N VAL A 77 -2.88 8.95 -8.41
CA VAL A 77 -1.88 10.01 -8.66
C VAL A 77 -2.52 11.24 -9.28
N LEU A 78 -3.40 11.06 -10.26
CA LEU A 78 -4.10 12.19 -10.91
C LEU A 78 -5.00 12.92 -9.90
N ALA A 79 -5.81 12.19 -9.13
CA ALA A 79 -6.68 12.80 -8.12
C ALA A 79 -5.86 13.53 -7.05
N ALA A 80 -4.78 12.93 -6.54
CA ALA A 80 -3.91 13.57 -5.54
C ALA A 80 -3.16 14.81 -6.07
N SER A 81 -2.81 14.84 -7.36
CA SER A 81 -2.03 15.94 -7.94
C SER A 81 -2.88 17.10 -8.44
N LEU A 82 -4.14 16.84 -8.82
CA LEU A 82 -5.00 17.83 -9.48
C LEU A 82 -6.03 18.48 -8.53
N VAL A 83 -6.26 17.90 -7.34
CA VAL A 83 -7.19 18.45 -6.35
C VAL A 83 -6.61 19.70 -5.68
N LYS A 84 -7.47 20.70 -5.46
CA LYS A 84 -7.10 21.93 -4.73
C LYS A 84 -6.82 21.63 -3.26
N MET A 85 -5.83 22.29 -2.67
CA MET A 85 -5.49 22.14 -1.25
C MET A 85 -6.66 22.42 -0.30
N THR A 86 -7.62 23.25 -0.71
CA THR A 86 -8.86 23.54 0.03
C THR A 86 -9.80 22.34 0.14
N SER A 87 -9.68 21.38 -0.78
CA SER A 87 -10.54 20.20 -0.88
C SER A 87 -9.78 18.90 -0.52
N MET A 88 -8.66 19.06 0.20
CA MET A 88 -7.88 17.92 0.72
C MET A 88 -8.68 17.04 1.69
N PRO A 89 -9.49 17.57 2.63
CA PRO A 89 -10.29 16.73 3.53
C PRO A 89 -11.22 15.76 2.79
N GLU A 90 -11.88 16.21 1.72
CA GLU A 90 -12.79 15.41 0.91
C GLU A 90 -12.06 14.31 0.13
N LEU A 91 -10.89 14.63 -0.43
CA LEU A 91 -10.06 13.64 -1.12
C LEU A 91 -9.58 12.54 -0.16
N VAL A 92 -9.16 12.91 1.05
CA VAL A 92 -8.74 11.95 2.09
C VAL A 92 -9.90 11.04 2.49
N ALA A 93 -11.11 11.60 2.68
CA ALA A 93 -12.30 10.82 2.98
C ALA A 93 -12.64 9.82 1.85
N LEU A 94 -12.55 10.26 0.58
CA LEU A 94 -12.78 9.41 -0.58
C LEU A 94 -11.77 8.26 -0.66
N PHE A 95 -10.47 8.53 -0.49
CA PHE A 95 -9.44 7.48 -0.50
C PHE A 95 -9.59 6.49 0.66
N ASN A 96 -9.99 6.95 1.84
CA ASN A 96 -10.30 6.06 2.96
C ASN A 96 -11.53 5.18 2.64
N GLY A 97 -12.55 5.75 2.00
CA GLY A 97 -13.72 5.03 1.51
C GLY A 97 -13.36 3.92 0.51
N PHE A 98 -12.49 4.19 -0.47
CA PHE A 98 -11.99 3.17 -1.39
C PHE A 98 -11.21 2.06 -0.67
N GLY A 99 -10.42 2.39 0.35
CA GLY A 99 -9.76 1.41 1.20
C GLY A 99 -10.77 0.50 1.92
N GLY A 100 -11.83 1.06 2.49
CA GLY A 100 -12.91 0.29 3.11
C GLY A 100 -13.66 -0.62 2.14
N ILE A 101 -13.96 -0.13 0.92
CA ILE A 101 -14.58 -0.94 -0.14
C ILE A 101 -13.66 -2.08 -0.56
N ALA A 102 -12.35 -1.85 -0.68
CA ALA A 102 -11.39 -2.89 -0.98
C ALA A 102 -11.40 -4.00 0.08
N SER A 103 -11.38 -3.65 1.38
CA SER A 103 -11.50 -4.63 2.47
C SER A 103 -12.83 -5.39 2.44
N LEU A 104 -13.94 -4.71 2.13
CA LEU A 104 -15.25 -5.34 1.99
C LEU A 104 -15.25 -6.36 0.85
N LEU A 105 -14.71 -6.00 -0.33
CA LEU A 105 -14.65 -6.91 -1.48
C LEU A 105 -13.78 -8.14 -1.20
N VAL A 106 -12.63 -7.95 -0.54
CA VAL A 106 -11.79 -9.09 -0.09
C VAL A 106 -12.56 -9.97 0.89
N GLY A 107 -13.21 -9.38 1.91
CA GLY A 107 -14.00 -10.13 2.88
C GLY A 107 -15.16 -10.91 2.25
N VAL A 108 -15.81 -10.38 1.21
CA VAL A 108 -16.86 -11.08 0.46
C VAL A 108 -16.30 -12.17 -0.46
N ALA A 109 -15.10 -11.99 -1.01
CA ALA A 109 -14.46 -12.98 -1.89
C ALA A 109 -13.87 -14.19 -1.15
N GLU A 110 -13.48 -14.00 0.12
CA GLU A 110 -12.90 -15.05 0.98
C GLU A 110 -13.96 -15.90 1.71
N PHE A 111 -15.26 -15.56 1.58
CA PHE A 111 -16.38 -16.29 2.20
C PHE A 111 -17.12 -17.16 1.19
#